data_AF-A0A2A5X4S8-F1
#
_entry.id   AF-A0A2A5X4S8-F1
#
_cell.length_a   1.000
_cell.length_b   1.000
_cell.length_c   1.000
_cell.angle_alpha   90.00
_cell.angle_beta   90.00
_cell.angle_gamma   90.00
#
_symmetry.space_group_name_H-M   'P 1'
#
loop_
_entity.id
_entity.type
_entity.pdbx_description
1 polymer ?
#
loop_
_entity_poly.entity_id
_entity_poly.type
_entity_poly.pdbx_seq_one_letter_code
_entity_poly.pdbx_strand_id
1 'polypeptide(L)'
;MKGWCAAITRRKGNCLSCHQAVVDNWPATLPPGGNIGPPFVAMSARFPNSEDLRAQIWDPTVKNPNSSMPPFGKHKLISEKDIDNIVAWLSTL
;
A
#
# COMPACT_ATOMS: atom_id res chain seq x y z
N MET A 1 -13.02 5.99 5.61
CA MET A 1 -11.79 6.49 4.97
C MET A 1 -10.58 6.62 5.93
N LYS A 2 -10.32 5.66 6.85
CA LYS A 2 -9.10 5.70 7.68
C LYS A 2 -7.88 5.04 7.00
N GLY A 3 -8.14 4.06 6.11
CA GLY A 3 -7.12 3.29 5.40
C GLY A 3 -6.24 4.09 4.44
N TRP A 4 -6.87 4.96 3.65
CA TRP A 4 -6.15 5.87 2.74
C TRP A 4 -5.11 6.69 3.51
N CYS A 5 -5.46 7.34 4.62
CA CYS A 5 -4.51 8.17 5.38
C CYS A 5 -3.25 7.41 5.80
N ALA A 6 -3.37 6.13 6.20
CA ALA A 6 -2.22 5.30 6.54
C ALA A 6 -1.33 5.03 5.32
N ALA A 7 -1.93 4.77 4.16
CA ALA A 7 -1.21 4.51 2.91
C ALA A 7 -0.45 5.74 2.40
N ILE A 8 -1.04 6.93 2.45
CA ILE A 8 -0.49 8.10 1.73
C ILE A 8 0.35 9.04 2.60
N THR A 9 0.26 8.91 3.92
CA THR A 9 1.02 9.79 4.82
C THR A 9 2.51 9.47 4.70
N ARG A 10 3.33 10.48 4.45
CA ARG A 10 4.80 10.36 4.27
C ARG A 10 5.51 9.69 5.45
N ARG A 11 5.02 9.91 6.67
CA ARG A 11 5.55 9.32 7.92
C ARG A 11 4.94 7.93 8.24
N LYS A 12 4.10 7.40 7.35
CA LYS A 12 3.47 6.08 7.47
C LYS A 12 3.82 5.23 6.24
N GLY A 13 2.83 4.75 5.48
CA GLY A 13 3.06 3.90 4.32
C GLY A 13 3.74 4.61 3.16
N ASN A 14 3.52 5.92 2.98
CA ASN A 14 4.04 6.71 1.87
C ASN A 14 3.91 6.01 0.50
N CYS A 15 2.87 5.19 0.30
CA CYS A 15 2.79 4.24 -0.80
C CYS A 15 2.81 4.93 -2.17
N LEU A 16 2.28 6.16 -2.23
CA LEU A 16 2.24 6.96 -3.44
C LEU A 16 3.60 7.46 -3.92
N SER A 17 4.66 7.39 -3.11
CA SER A 17 6.00 7.73 -3.61
C SER A 17 6.44 6.78 -4.72
N CYS A 18 5.93 5.54 -4.71
CA CYS A 18 6.31 4.49 -5.66
C CYS A 18 5.14 4.02 -6.52
N HIS A 19 3.91 4.05 -6.01
CA HIS A 19 2.74 3.51 -6.68
C HIS A 19 1.76 4.60 -7.08
N GLN A 20 1.01 4.35 -8.14
CA GLN A 20 -0.13 5.17 -8.51
C GLN A 20 -1.41 4.54 -7.97
N ALA A 21 -2.29 5.36 -7.40
CA ALA A 21 -3.66 5.01 -7.07
C ALA A 21 -4.60 5.88 -7.92
N VAL A 22 -5.64 5.27 -8.48
CA VAL A 22 -6.71 5.99 -9.16
C VAL A 22 -7.97 5.74 -8.36
N VAL A 23 -8.53 6.79 -7.79
CA VAL A 23 -9.82 6.76 -7.10
C VAL A 23 -10.64 7.96 -7.53
N ASP A 24 -11.94 7.78 -7.57
CA ASP A 24 -12.87 8.85 -7.90
C ASP A 24 -12.73 10.01 -6.91
N ASN A 25 -12.78 11.24 -7.43
CA ASN A 25 -12.60 12.47 -6.66
C ASN A 25 -11.25 12.56 -5.94
N TRP A 26 -10.15 12.23 -6.64
CA TRP A 26 -8.79 12.44 -6.13
C TRP A 26 -8.60 13.88 -5.63
N PRO A 27 -8.22 14.10 -4.36
CA PRO A 27 -8.00 15.44 -3.83
C PRO A 27 -6.90 16.17 -4.62
N ALA A 28 -7.22 17.33 -5.19
CA ALA A 28 -6.27 18.12 -5.99
C ALA A 28 -5.01 18.55 -5.21
N THR A 29 -5.06 18.54 -3.88
CA THR A 29 -3.93 18.87 -2.99
C THR A 29 -2.98 17.70 -2.75
N LEU A 30 -3.34 16.47 -3.15
CA LEU A 30 -2.48 15.31 -3.02
C LEU A 30 -1.66 15.11 -4.30
N PRO A 31 -0.34 14.87 -4.18
CA PRO A 31 0.52 14.68 -5.35
C PRO A 31 0.10 13.44 -6.16
N PRO A 32 0.34 13.43 -7.47
CA PRO A 32 0.19 12.23 -8.26
C PRO A 32 1.13 11.14 -7.74
N GLY A 33 0.69 9.89 -7.82
CA GLY A 33 1.52 8.75 -7.41
C GLY A 33 2.68 8.48 -8.37
N GLY A 34 3.70 7.79 -7.87
CA GLY A 34 4.87 7.35 -8.64
C GLY A 34 4.61 6.10 -9.49
N ASN A 35 5.62 5.70 -10.25
CA ASN A 35 5.59 4.56 -11.17
C ASN A 35 6.74 3.57 -10.99
N ILE A 36 7.40 3.59 -9.83
CA ILE A 36 8.46 2.63 -9.48
C ILE A 36 7.85 1.25 -9.22
N GLY A 37 6.72 1.21 -8.52
CA GLY A 37 5.92 0.01 -8.29
C GLY A 37 4.71 -0.05 -9.22
N PRO A 38 4.08 -1.23 -9.38
CA PRO A 38 2.86 -1.37 -10.17
C PRO A 38 1.73 -0.49 -9.63
N PRO A 39 0.85 0.06 -10.47
CA PRO A 39 -0.29 0.83 -9.99
C PRO A 39 -1.26 -0.07 -9.20
N PHE A 40 -2.03 0.54 -8.29
CA PHE A 40 -3.08 -0.12 -7.53
C PHE A 40 -4.37 -0.22 -8.35
N VAL A 41 -4.36 -1.11 -9.35
CA VAL A 41 -5.50 -1.40 -10.23
C VAL A 41 -6.02 -2.80 -9.94
N ALA A 42 -7.34 -2.93 -9.81
CA ALA A 42 -8.05 -4.19 -9.60
C ALA A 42 -7.45 -5.01 -8.45
N MET A 43 -7.17 -4.33 -7.33
CA MET A 43 -6.43 -4.91 -6.22
C MET A 43 -7.18 -6.08 -5.59
N SER A 44 -8.50 -5.99 -5.50
CA SER A 44 -9.38 -7.08 -5.03
C SER A 44 -9.30 -8.33 -5.91
N ALA A 45 -9.13 -8.16 -7.22
CA ALA A 45 -8.94 -9.28 -8.15
C ALA A 45 -7.51 -9.84 -8.10
N ARG A 46 -6.51 -8.97 -7.89
CA ARG A 46 -5.09 -9.36 -7.76
C ARG A 46 -4.80 -10.06 -6.44
N PHE A 47 -5.52 -9.71 -5.38
CA PHE A 47 -5.41 -10.29 -4.05
C PHE A 47 -6.80 -10.68 -3.51
N PRO A 48 -7.37 -11.80 -3.99
CA PRO A 48 -8.68 -12.28 -3.52
C PRO A 48 -8.67 -12.64 -2.02
N ASN A 49 -7.52 -13.05 -1.50
CA ASN A 49 -7.28 -13.21 -0.06
C ASN A 49 -6.52 -12.00 0.48
N SER A 50 -7.13 -11.28 1.43
CA SER A 50 -6.52 -10.09 2.04
C SER A 50 -5.26 -10.42 2.86
N GLU A 51 -5.12 -11.67 3.33
CA GLU A 51 -3.90 -12.13 4.02
C GLU A 51 -2.69 -12.13 3.10
N ASP A 52 -2.85 -12.44 1.81
CA ASP A 52 -1.77 -12.39 0.82
C ASP A 52 -1.31 -10.96 0.55
N LEU A 53 -2.26 -10.03 0.50
CA LEU A 53 -1.97 -8.60 0.39
C LEU A 53 -1.28 -8.07 1.64
N ARG A 54 -1.76 -8.49 2.81
CA ARG A 54 -1.15 -8.15 4.10
C ARG A 54 0.28 -8.66 4.18
N ALA A 55 0.53 -9.92 3.79
CA ALA A 55 1.86 -10.51 3.75
C ALA A 55 2.79 -9.76 2.79
N GLN A 56 2.28 -9.36 1.62
CA GLN A 56 3.02 -8.53 0.66
C GLN A 56 3.44 -7.17 1.25
N ILE A 57 2.57 -6.53 2.04
CA ILE A 57 2.88 -5.25 2.71
C ILE A 57 3.81 -5.46 3.90
N TRP A 58 3.62 -6.55 4.65
CA TRP A 58 4.37 -6.84 5.87
C TRP A 58 5.83 -7.19 5.57
N ASP A 59 6.06 -8.07 4.59
CA ASP A 59 7.39 -8.39 4.08
C ASP A 59 7.36 -8.83 2.60
N PRO A 60 7.54 -7.90 1.63
CA PRO A 60 7.61 -8.22 0.21
C PRO A 60 8.87 -9.02 -0.15
N THR A 61 9.89 -9.05 0.73
CA THR A 61 11.16 -9.75 0.48
C THR A 61 11.02 -11.27 0.51
N VAL A 62 9.95 -11.78 1.12
CA VAL A 62 9.59 -13.21 1.11
C VAL A 62 9.33 -13.70 -0.32
N LYS A 63 8.63 -12.91 -1.13
CA LYS A 63 8.33 -13.24 -2.54
C LYS A 63 9.42 -12.77 -3.49
N ASN A 64 10.07 -11.64 -3.19
CA ASN A 64 11.17 -11.08 -3.99
C ASN A 64 12.26 -10.50 -3.08
N PRO A 65 13.36 -11.24 -2.83
CA PRO A 65 14.47 -10.77 -1.98
C PRO A 65 15.10 -9.43 -2.41
N ASN A 66 14.94 -9.05 -3.69
CA ASN A 66 15.46 -7.80 -4.26
C ASN A 66 14.40 -6.68 -4.33
N SER A 67 13.26 -6.84 -3.65
CA SER A 67 12.19 -5.86 -3.64
C SER A 67 12.67 -4.51 -3.07
N SER A 68 12.42 -3.42 -3.80
CA SER A 68 12.60 -2.06 -3.28
C SER A 68 11.43 -1.60 -2.40
N MET A 69 10.30 -2.32 -2.41
CA MET A 69 9.19 -2.05 -1.49
C MET A 69 9.67 -2.32 -0.05
N PRO A 70 9.55 -1.36 0.88
CA PRO A 70 10.00 -1.55 2.26
C PRO A 70 9.21 -2.67 2.96
N PRO A 71 9.86 -3.54 3.77
CA PRO A 71 9.17 -4.53 4.58
C PRO A 71 8.61 -3.88 5.85
N PHE A 72 7.42 -3.28 5.71
CA PHE A 72 6.82 -2.41 6.72
C PHE A 72 6.63 -3.10 8.08
N GLY A 73 6.24 -4.36 8.09
CA GLY A 73 6.02 -5.13 9.30
C GLY A 73 7.30 -5.70 9.89
N LYS A 74 8.13 -6.34 9.06
CA LYS A 74 9.40 -6.96 9.48
C LYS A 74 10.29 -6.02 10.29
N HIS A 75 10.41 -4.78 9.83
CA HIS A 75 11.23 -3.75 10.48
C HIS A 75 10.41 -2.79 11.35
N LYS A 76 9.11 -3.06 11.56
CA LYS A 76 8.19 -2.26 12.39
C LYS A 76 8.19 -0.78 11.99
N LEU A 77 8.20 -0.50 10.68
CA LEU A 77 8.23 0.86 10.12
C LEU A 77 6.93 1.61 10.41
N ILE A 78 5.83 0.88 10.55
CA ILE A 78 4.50 1.39 10.92
C ILE A 78 3.80 0.38 11.85
N SER A 79 2.71 0.81 12.49
CA SER A 79 1.93 -0.07 13.37
C SER A 79 1.21 -1.16 12.59
N GLU A 80 0.98 -2.32 13.21
CA GLU A 80 0.16 -3.41 12.63
C GLU A 80 -1.23 -2.90 12.22
N LYS A 81 -1.82 -2.01 13.03
CA LYS A 81 -3.09 -1.35 12.72
C LYS A 81 -3.02 -0.48 11.47
N ASP A 82 -1.90 0.21 11.23
CA ASP A 82 -1.71 0.97 9.98
C ASP A 82 -1.57 0.04 8.78
N ILE A 83 -0.90 -1.11 8.92
CA ILE A 83 -0.83 -2.15 7.88
C ILE A 83 -2.24 -2.65 7.54
N ASP A 84 -3.03 -3.02 8.55
CA ASP A 84 -4.41 -3.51 8.35
C ASP A 84 -5.30 -2.45 7.69
N ASN A 85 -5.14 -1.18 8.08
CA ASN A 85 -5.81 -0.04 7.46
C ASN A 85 -5.44 0.12 5.98
N ILE A 86 -4.16 -0.06 5.62
CA ILE A 86 -3.70 0.00 4.22
C ILE A 86 -4.31 -1.16 3.42
N VAL A 87 -4.26 -2.39 3.96
CA VAL A 87 -4.87 -3.58 3.35
C VAL A 87 -6.36 -3.35 3.09
N ALA A 88 -7.08 -2.85 4.09
CA ALA A 88 -8.50 -2.58 3.97
C ALA A 88 -8.83 -1.57 2.87
N TRP A 89 -8.02 -0.51 2.72
CA TRP A 89 -8.22 0.46 1.64
C TRP A 89 -7.87 -0.11 0.27
N LEU A 90 -6.73 -0.79 0.13
CA LEU A 90 -6.34 -1.41 -1.13
C LEU A 90 -7.33 -2.49 -1.57
N SER A 91 -7.99 -3.18 -0.63
CA SER A 91 -9.05 -4.15 -0.92
C SER A 91 -10.38 -3.51 -1.40
N THR A 92 -10.45 -2.17 -1.44
CA THR A 92 -11.56 -1.44 -2.09
C THR A 92 -11.23 -1.01 -3.52
N LEU A 93 -9.99 -1.26 -3.96
CA LEU A 93 -9.47 -0.94 -5.29
C LEU A 93 -9.41 -2.17 -6.21
#